data_AF-A0A8T5K9J0-F1
#
_entry.id   AF-A0A8T5K9J0-F1
#
_cell.length_a   1.000
_cell.length_b   1.000
_cell.length_c   1.000
_cell.angle_alpha   90.00
_cell.angle_beta   90.00
_cell.angle_gamma   90.00
#
_symmetry.space_group_name_H-M   'P 1'
#
loop_
_entity.id
_entity.type
_entity.pdbx_description
1 polymer ?
#
loop_
_entity_poly.entity_id
_entity_poly.type
_entity_poly.pdbx_seq_one_letter_code
_entity_poly.pdbx_strand_id
1 'polypeptide(L)'
;SLSVTHQGNRLIWIEEASDLTLPAQQALLKTLEEPPVNTVITLSLHSSHSLLPTVRSRCALRSLQSAPSKLEASELALVKQALTSTPGERLQLASSVGKKRDPAVSYFTTIIRTLHQVMQDTDRPSSLTLLTRISELAHNTLSQLKSNTNVTLATESFFLKLPQTH
;
A
#
# COMPACT_ATOMS: atom_id res chain seq x y z
N SER A 1 6.34 11.27 -13.60
CA SER A 1 7.65 10.72 -13.20
C SER A 1 8.11 11.45 -11.96
N LEU A 2 8.51 10.70 -10.94
CA LEU A 2 9.13 11.26 -9.74
C LEU A 2 10.65 11.11 -9.85
N SER A 3 11.39 12.16 -9.47
CA SER A 3 12.85 12.16 -9.45
C SER A 3 13.31 12.54 -8.04
N VAL A 4 14.09 11.67 -7.40
CA VAL A 4 14.67 11.91 -6.08
C VAL A 4 16.18 11.76 -6.18
N THR A 5 16.92 12.70 -5.58
CA THR A 5 18.38 12.67 -5.52
C THR A 5 18.83 12.50 -4.07
N HIS A 6 19.59 11.45 -3.77
CA HIS A 6 20.19 11.22 -2.45
C HIS A 6 21.67 10.87 -2.62
N GLN A 7 22.56 11.67 -2.03
CA GLN A 7 24.03 11.48 -2.08
C GLN A 7 24.62 11.32 -3.50
N GLY A 8 24.05 12.00 -4.50
CA GLY A 8 24.54 11.95 -5.88
C GLY A 8 23.95 10.84 -6.75
N ASN A 9 23.12 9.96 -6.19
CA ASN A 9 22.35 8.96 -6.94
C ASN A 9 20.97 9.51 -7.27
N ARG A 10 20.57 9.39 -8.54
CA ARG A 10 19.27 9.80 -9.08
C ARG A 10 18.39 8.56 -9.28
N LEU A 11 17.19 8.57 -8.72
CA LEU A 11 16.18 7.55 -9.03
C LEU A 11 15.10 8.19 -9.91
N ILE A 12 14.88 7.61 -11.09
CA ILE A 12 13.76 7.95 -11.97
C ILE A 12 12.74 6.82 -11.86
N TRP A 13 11.54 7.15 -11.39
CA TRP A 13 10.42 6.21 -11.33
C TRP A 13 9.36 6.58 -12.38
N ILE A 14 9.14 5.66 -13.32
CA ILE A 14 8.00 5.68 -14.24
C ILE A 14 6.96 4.69 -13.72
N GLU A 15 5.92 5.23 -13.10
CA GLU A 15 4.71 4.50 -12.69
C GLU A 15 3.86 4.19 -13.92
N GLU A 16 3.08 3.11 -13.85
CA GLU A 16 2.18 2.65 -14.92
C GLU A 16 2.82 2.64 -16.32
N ALA A 17 4.03 2.09 -16.43
CA ALA A 17 4.75 1.98 -17.70
C ALA A 17 4.00 1.13 -18.75
N SER A 18 2.94 0.41 -18.35
CA SER A 18 1.99 -0.24 -19.26
C SER A 18 1.29 0.72 -20.20
N ASP A 19 1.09 1.98 -19.78
CA ASP A 19 0.32 2.99 -20.51
C ASP A 19 1.21 3.83 -21.46
N LEU A 20 2.51 3.54 -21.50
CA LEU A 20 3.43 4.22 -22.41
C LEU A 20 3.06 3.92 -23.86
N THR A 21 2.80 5.00 -24.62
CA THR A 21 2.59 4.90 -26.06
C THR A 21 3.81 4.34 -26.77
N LEU A 22 3.61 3.73 -27.93
CA LEU A 22 4.69 3.18 -28.75
C LEU A 22 5.84 4.19 -28.98
N PRO A 23 5.59 5.47 -29.35
CA PRO A 23 6.66 6.45 -29.51
C PRO A 23 7.40 6.75 -28.20
N ALA A 24 6.70 6.80 -27.06
CA ALA A 24 7.32 7.02 -25.76
C ALA A 24 8.27 5.87 -25.39
N GLN A 25 7.85 4.63 -25.64
CA GLN A 25 8.69 3.46 -25.41
C GLN A 25 9.95 3.46 -26.29
N GLN A 26 9.84 3.86 -27.56
CA GLN A 26 11.02 3.98 -28.43
C GLN A 26 11.96 5.11 -28.00
N ALA A 27 11.42 6.25 -27.58
CA ALA A 27 12.23 7.37 -27.08
C ALA A 27 13.03 6.99 -25.81
N LEU A 28 12.50 6.09 -24.98
CA LEU A 28 13.18 5.62 -23.77
C LEU A 28 14.42 4.76 -24.05
N LEU A 29 14.52 4.13 -25.22
CA LEU A 29 15.58 3.16 -25.52
C LEU A 29 16.98 3.74 -25.31
N LYS A 30 17.23 4.94 -25.83
CA LYS A 30 18.55 5.59 -25.70
C LYS A 30 18.92 5.84 -24.23
N THR A 31 17.96 6.26 -23.43
CA THR A 31 18.16 6.52 -21.99
C THR A 31 18.35 5.22 -21.19
N LEU A 32 17.77 4.11 -21.63
CA LEU A 32 17.96 2.80 -20.99
C LEU A 32 19.30 2.15 -21.37
N GLU A 33 19.84 2.42 -22.57
CA GLU A 33 21.16 1.96 -23.01
C GLU A 33 22.30 2.66 -22.27
N GLU A 34 22.22 3.98 -22.22
CA GLU A 34 23.23 4.84 -21.61
C GLU A 34 22.56 5.71 -20.55
N PRO A 35 22.19 5.12 -19.39
CA PRO A 35 21.57 5.88 -18.33
C PRO A 35 22.53 6.98 -17.85
N PRO A 36 22.01 8.18 -17.50
CA PRO A 36 22.85 9.25 -16.98
C PRO A 36 23.64 8.77 -15.75
N VAL A 37 24.83 9.33 -15.53
CA VAL A 37 25.71 8.95 -14.41
C VAL A 37 24.94 8.91 -13.08
N ASN A 38 25.16 7.85 -12.31
CA ASN A 38 24.53 7.57 -11.03
C ASN A 38 22.99 7.52 -11.09
N THR A 39 22.38 7.08 -12.20
CA THR A 39 20.93 7.02 -12.33
C THR A 39 20.40 5.59 -12.35
N VAL A 40 19.39 5.33 -11.52
CA VAL A 40 18.59 4.11 -11.56
C VAL A 40 17.23 4.47 -12.16
N ILE A 41 16.80 3.72 -13.18
CA ILE A 41 15.50 3.90 -13.82
C ILE A 41 14.65 2.68 -13.45
N THR A 42 13.52 2.93 -12.78
CA THR A 42 12.58 1.88 -12.39
C THR A 42 11.26 2.10 -13.14
N LEU A 43 10.78 1.03 -13.78
CA LEU A 43 9.50 0.97 -14.46
C LEU A 43 8.56 0.07 -13.65
N SER A 44 7.39 0.57 -13.28
CA SER A 44 6.34 -0.23 -12.64
C SER A 44 5.23 -0.49 -13.65
N LEU A 45 4.80 -1.74 -13.77
CA LEU A 45 3.85 -2.18 -14.78
C LEU A 45 3.13 -3.46 -14.32
N HIS A 46 1.88 -3.62 -14.76
CA HIS A 46 1.08 -4.80 -14.45
C HIS A 46 1.48 -6.04 -15.25
N SER A 47 1.94 -5.86 -16.49
CA SER A 47 2.33 -6.98 -17.36
C SER A 47 3.54 -6.62 -18.22
N SER A 48 4.63 -7.39 -18.12
CA SER A 48 5.85 -7.15 -18.92
C SER A 48 5.65 -7.26 -20.43
N HIS A 49 4.52 -7.78 -20.89
CA HIS A 49 4.17 -7.87 -22.30
C HIS A 49 3.66 -6.55 -22.90
N SER A 50 3.31 -5.56 -22.08
CA SER A 50 2.95 -4.21 -22.55
C SER A 50 4.16 -3.42 -23.06
N LEU A 51 5.38 -3.82 -22.66
CA LEU A 51 6.61 -3.23 -23.14
C LEU A 51 7.08 -3.88 -24.44
N LEU A 52 7.64 -3.06 -25.33
CA LEU A 52 8.35 -3.54 -26.50
C LEU A 52 9.45 -4.53 -26.10
N PRO A 53 9.67 -5.61 -26.88
CA PRO A 53 10.76 -6.55 -26.63
C PRO A 53 12.13 -5.87 -26.48
N THR A 54 12.36 -4.78 -27.21
CA THR A 54 13.59 -3.97 -27.19
C THR A 54 13.78 -3.16 -25.91
N VAL A 55 12.70 -2.71 -25.28
CA VAL A 55 12.74 -2.09 -23.95
C VAL A 55 12.99 -3.17 -22.91
N ARG A 56 12.22 -4.26 -22.97
CA ARG A 56 12.33 -5.37 -22.03
C ARG A 56 13.73 -5.99 -21.99
N SER A 57 14.42 -6.09 -23.12
CA SER A 57 15.78 -6.65 -23.18
C SER A 57 16.84 -5.80 -22.46
N ARG A 58 16.56 -4.51 -22.20
CA ARG A 58 17.45 -3.57 -21.51
C ARG A 58 17.07 -3.37 -20.04
N CYS A 59 16.03 -4.05 -19.56
CA CYS A 59 15.56 -3.96 -18.18
C CYS A 59 15.77 -5.29 -17.45
N ALA A 60 16.13 -5.21 -16.17
CA ALA A 60 16.06 -6.36 -15.27
C ALA A 60 14.62 -6.55 -14.81
N LEU A 61 13.96 -7.62 -15.23
CA LEU A 61 12.60 -7.92 -14.79
C LEU A 61 12.61 -8.46 -13.36
N ARG A 62 11.81 -7.85 -12.49
CA ARG A 62 11.53 -8.31 -11.13
C ARG A 62 10.02 -8.45 -10.98
N SER A 63 9.55 -9.69 -10.84
CA SER A 63 8.16 -9.94 -10.51
C SER A 63 7.97 -9.74 -9.01
N LEU A 64 7.14 -8.76 -8.66
CA LEU A 64 6.66 -8.61 -7.29
C LEU A 64 5.49 -9.57 -7.11
N GLN A 65 5.76 -10.71 -6.49
CA GLN A 65 4.69 -11.58 -6.07
C GLN A 65 4.04 -10.96 -4.83
N SER A 66 2.74 -10.69 -4.90
CA SER A 66 1.97 -10.54 -3.67
C SER A 66 2.09 -11.87 -2.93
N ALA A 67 2.45 -11.83 -1.65
CA ALA A 67 2.44 -13.05 -0.85
C ALA A 67 1.03 -13.65 -0.96
N PRO A 68 0.88 -14.96 -1.24
CA PRO A 68 -0.42 -15.61 -1.19
C PRO A 68 -0.86 -15.65 0.28
N SER A 69 -1.40 -14.56 0.79
CA SER A 69 -2.14 -14.58 2.03
C SER A 69 -3.52 -15.09 1.68
N LYS A 70 -3.90 -16.25 2.20
CA LYS A 70 -5.30 -16.62 2.25
C LYS A 70 -5.94 -15.70 3.30
N LEU A 71 -7.00 -15.00 2.93
CA LEU A 71 -7.79 -14.25 3.90
C LEU A 71 -8.36 -15.24 4.92
N GLU A 72 -7.89 -15.20 6.15
CA GLU A 72 -8.44 -16.02 7.21
C GLU A 72 -9.78 -15.40 7.70
N ALA A 73 -10.77 -16.25 7.96
CA ALA A 73 -12.11 -15.79 8.36
C ALA A 73 -12.07 -14.90 9.63
N SER A 74 -11.13 -15.17 10.54
CA SER A 74 -10.90 -14.37 11.74
C SER A 74 -10.40 -12.96 11.42
N GLU A 75 -9.56 -12.79 10.40
CA GLU A 75 -9.02 -11.47 10.04
C GLU A 75 -10.10 -10.59 9.39
N LEU A 76 -10.94 -11.20 8.55
CA LEU A 76 -12.10 -10.52 7.98
C LEU A 76 -13.12 -10.15 9.07
N ALA A 77 -13.31 -11.02 10.07
CA ALA A 77 -14.20 -10.74 11.20
C ALA A 77 -13.72 -9.53 12.01
N LEU A 78 -12.40 -9.38 12.24
CA LEU A 78 -11.83 -8.22 12.94
C LEU A 78 -12.16 -6.90 12.22
N VAL A 79 -11.98 -6.84 10.89
CA VAL A 79 -12.29 -5.65 10.10
C VAL A 79 -13.80 -5.38 10.11
N LYS A 80 -14.63 -6.41 9.89
CA LYS A 80 -16.09 -6.26 9.93
C LYS A 80 -16.57 -5.72 11.27
N GLN A 81 -16.09 -6.30 12.37
CA GLN A 81 -16.45 -5.86 13.71
C GLN A 81 -16.08 -4.39 13.95
N ALA A 82 -14.86 -3.98 13.58
CA ALA A 82 -14.44 -2.59 13.74
C ALA A 82 -15.32 -1.59 12.96
N LEU A 83 -15.84 -1.98 11.79
CA LEU A 83 -16.65 -1.12 10.94
C LEU A 83 -18.11 -1.06 11.38
N THR A 84 -18.70 -2.20 11.76
CA THR A 84 -20.12 -2.29 12.14
C THR A 84 -20.39 -1.93 13.61
N SER A 85 -19.34 -1.87 14.45
CA SER A 85 -19.49 -1.50 15.86
C SER A 85 -19.86 -0.03 16.07
N THR A 86 -20.65 0.22 17.10
CA THR A 86 -20.97 1.57 17.60
C THR A 86 -19.73 2.29 18.13
N PRO A 87 -19.72 3.63 18.24
CA PRO A 87 -18.59 4.37 18.79
C PRO A 87 -18.12 3.88 20.17
N GLY A 88 -19.05 3.47 21.04
CA GLY A 88 -18.72 2.93 22.37
C GLY A 88 -18.05 1.56 22.31
N GLU A 89 -18.56 0.65 21.47
CA GLU A 89 -17.96 -0.67 21.26
C GLU A 89 -16.56 -0.57 20.64
N ARG A 90 -16.34 0.42 19.75
CA ARG A 90 -15.04 0.68 19.13
C ARG A 90 -13.95 1.04 20.16
N LEU A 91 -14.30 1.71 21.27
CA LEU A 91 -13.36 1.97 22.37
C LEU A 91 -13.02 0.71 23.17
N GLN A 92 -13.98 -0.21 23.31
CA GLN A 92 -13.70 -1.52 23.91
C GLN A 92 -12.76 -2.35 23.01
N LEU A 93 -12.94 -2.28 21.69
CA LEU A 93 -12.01 -2.89 20.73
C LEU A 93 -10.61 -2.25 20.80
N ALA A 94 -10.50 -0.93 20.94
CA ALA A 94 -9.21 -0.27 21.15
C ALA A 94 -8.46 -0.84 22.36
N SER A 95 -9.19 -1.17 23.42
CA SER A 95 -8.62 -1.78 24.63
C SER A 95 -8.14 -3.22 24.41
N SER A 96 -8.77 -3.98 23.50
CA SER A 96 -8.41 -5.38 23.22
C SER A 96 -7.18 -5.53 22.31
N VAL A 97 -6.85 -4.51 21.50
CA VAL A 97 -5.59 -4.45 20.72
C VAL A 97 -4.36 -4.50 21.64
N GLY A 98 -4.52 -4.05 22.88
CA GLY A 98 -3.51 -4.09 23.94
C GLY A 98 -2.72 -2.79 24.06
N LYS A 99 -2.06 -2.64 25.22
CA LYS A 99 -1.28 -1.44 25.58
C LYS A 99 0.18 -1.52 25.16
N LYS A 100 0.62 -2.71 24.71
CA LYS A 100 2.00 -2.96 24.27
C LYS A 100 2.10 -2.67 22.78
N ARG A 101 3.29 -2.21 22.36
CA ARG A 101 3.55 -1.79 20.98
C ARG A 101 3.50 -2.95 19.99
N ASP A 102 4.13 -4.09 20.29
CA ASP A 102 4.22 -5.20 19.33
C ASP A 102 2.85 -5.80 18.97
N PRO A 103 1.93 -6.07 19.92
CA PRO A 103 0.58 -6.51 19.59
C PRO A 103 -0.19 -5.49 18.74
N ALA A 104 -0.06 -4.19 19.04
CA ALA A 104 -0.72 -3.14 18.28
C ALA A 104 -0.17 -3.04 16.84
N VAL A 105 1.16 -3.11 16.68
CA VAL A 105 1.80 -3.16 15.37
C VAL A 105 1.35 -4.37 14.57
N SER A 106 1.28 -5.55 15.20
CA SER A 106 0.78 -6.77 14.57
C SER A 106 -0.69 -6.62 14.15
N TYR A 107 -1.52 -6.05 15.01
CA TYR A 107 -2.94 -5.83 14.74
C TYR A 107 -3.16 -4.93 13.51
N PHE A 108 -2.50 -3.76 13.47
CA PHE A 108 -2.64 -2.85 12.33
C PHE A 108 -2.03 -3.39 11.05
N THR A 109 -0.94 -4.16 11.15
CA THR A 109 -0.36 -4.86 9.99
C THR A 109 -1.35 -5.87 9.42
N THR A 110 -2.06 -6.61 10.28
CA THR A 110 -3.14 -7.51 9.87
C THR A 110 -4.30 -6.75 9.23
N ILE A 111 -4.80 -5.67 9.86
CA ILE A 111 -5.88 -4.86 9.27
C ILE A 111 -5.51 -4.35 7.88
N ILE A 112 -4.33 -3.77 7.70
CA ILE A 112 -3.88 -3.20 6.42
C ILE A 112 -3.85 -4.28 5.34
N ARG A 113 -3.27 -5.45 5.67
CA ARG A 113 -3.22 -6.58 4.75
C ARG A 113 -4.61 -7.05 4.37
N THR A 114 -5.50 -7.24 5.34
CA THR A 114 -6.90 -7.65 5.10
C THR A 114 -7.64 -6.64 4.22
N LEU A 115 -7.49 -5.33 4.49
CA LEU A 115 -8.10 -4.27 3.68
C LEU A 115 -7.59 -4.30 2.24
N HIS A 116 -6.28 -4.45 2.03
CA HIS A 116 -5.72 -4.57 0.68
C HIS A 116 -6.25 -5.77 -0.08
N GLN A 117 -6.40 -6.92 0.57
CA GLN A 117 -6.97 -8.10 -0.08
C GLN A 117 -8.46 -7.89 -0.43
N VAL A 118 -9.24 -7.33 0.49
CA VAL A 118 -10.66 -7.00 0.21
C VAL A 118 -10.78 -5.99 -0.93
N MET A 119 -9.87 -5.01 -1.03
CA MET A 119 -9.82 -4.05 -2.13
C MET A 119 -9.50 -4.71 -3.47
N GLN A 120 -8.61 -5.71 -3.49
CA GLN A 120 -8.28 -6.46 -4.71
C GLN A 120 -9.47 -7.30 -5.22
N ASP A 121 -10.31 -7.80 -4.32
CA ASP A 121 -11.48 -8.62 -4.64
C ASP A 121 -12.77 -7.81 -4.89
N THR A 122 -12.73 -6.47 -4.77
CA THR A 122 -13.91 -5.59 -4.83
C THR A 122 -13.91 -4.70 -6.07
N ASP A 123 -14.89 -4.88 -6.96
CA ASP A 123 -15.06 -4.04 -8.17
C ASP A 123 -15.94 -2.78 -7.95
N ARG A 124 -16.46 -2.55 -6.73
CA ARG A 124 -17.40 -1.45 -6.45
C ARG A 124 -16.68 -0.16 -6.03
N PRO A 125 -16.79 0.95 -6.80
CA PRO A 125 -16.03 2.17 -6.54
C PRO A 125 -16.36 2.85 -5.21
N SER A 126 -17.62 2.83 -4.77
CA SER A 126 -18.02 3.39 -3.46
C SER A 126 -17.40 2.64 -2.28
N SER A 127 -17.31 1.31 -2.39
CA SER A 127 -16.63 0.46 -1.42
C SER A 127 -15.13 0.74 -1.39
N LEU A 128 -14.50 0.95 -2.56
CA LEU A 128 -13.07 1.27 -2.67
C LEU A 128 -12.72 2.59 -2.01
N THR A 129 -13.52 3.64 -2.15
CA THR A 129 -13.28 4.93 -1.46
C THR A 129 -13.28 4.77 0.06
N LEU A 130 -14.25 4.01 0.59
CA LEU A 130 -14.36 3.73 2.03
C LEU A 130 -13.14 2.91 2.51
N LEU A 131 -12.83 1.81 1.81
CA LEU A 131 -11.71 0.92 2.15
C LEU A 131 -10.37 1.67 2.09
N THR A 132 -10.17 2.52 1.10
CA THR A 132 -8.97 3.36 0.96
C THR A 132 -8.84 4.30 2.16
N ARG A 133 -9.92 4.94 2.58
CA ARG A 133 -9.91 5.84 3.73
C ARG A 133 -9.58 5.13 5.04
N ILE A 134 -10.12 3.92 5.25
CA ILE A 134 -9.77 3.11 6.43
C ILE A 134 -8.31 2.67 6.36
N SER A 135 -7.84 2.22 5.19
CA SER A 135 -6.45 1.80 5.00
C SER A 135 -5.48 2.94 5.31
N GLU A 136 -5.80 4.16 4.87
CA GLU A 136 -5.04 5.37 5.20
C GLU A 136 -4.98 5.63 6.71
N LEU A 137 -6.11 5.53 7.41
CA LEU A 137 -6.16 5.66 8.87
C LEU A 137 -5.31 4.58 9.57
N ALA A 138 -5.37 3.33 9.10
CA ALA A 138 -4.60 2.22 9.66
C ALA A 138 -3.10 2.42 9.43
N HIS A 139 -2.69 2.85 8.22
CA HIS A 139 -1.31 3.18 7.89
C HIS A 139 -0.75 4.33 8.74
N ASN A 140 -1.52 5.40 8.91
CA ASN A 140 -1.14 6.52 9.77
C ASN A 140 -0.95 6.08 11.23
N THR A 141 -1.84 5.21 11.72
CA THR A 141 -1.74 4.67 13.09
C THR A 141 -0.51 3.76 13.24
N LEU A 142 -0.25 2.89 12.26
CA LEU A 142 0.95 2.06 12.24
C LEU A 142 2.23 2.90 12.21
N SER A 143 2.24 4.01 11.47
CA SER A 143 3.35 4.97 11.45
C SER A 143 3.56 5.61 12.84
N GLN A 144 2.48 6.04 13.50
CA GLN A 144 2.55 6.59 14.88
C GLN A 144 3.08 5.59 15.90
N LEU A 145 2.67 4.32 15.80
CA LEU A 145 3.16 3.26 16.67
C LEU A 145 4.66 3.04 16.51
N LYS A 146 5.19 3.18 15.28
CA LYS A 146 6.62 3.07 14.99
C LYS A 146 7.42 4.31 15.44
N SER A 147 6.81 5.49 15.50
CA SER A 147 7.48 6.74 15.88
C SER A 147 7.52 7.05 17.39
N ASN A 148 7.40 6.02 18.25
CA ASN A 148 7.40 6.14 19.71
C ASN A 148 6.20 6.90 20.32
N THR A 149 5.04 6.89 19.64
CA THR A 149 3.78 7.45 20.20
C THR A 149 3.18 6.53 21.27
N ASN A 150 2.35 7.09 22.16
CA ASN A 150 1.53 6.33 23.12
C ASN A 150 0.58 5.38 22.37
N VAL A 151 0.66 4.09 22.68
CA VAL A 151 -0.08 3.03 21.98
C VAL A 151 -1.60 3.21 22.13
N THR A 152 -2.07 3.47 23.36
CA THR A 152 -3.50 3.63 23.67
C THR A 152 -4.10 4.81 22.92
N LEU A 153 -3.41 5.96 22.94
CA LEU A 153 -3.85 7.15 22.21
C LEU A 153 -3.96 6.89 20.70
N ALA A 154 -2.96 6.23 20.12
CA ALA A 154 -2.93 5.91 18.69
C ALA A 154 -4.07 4.95 18.32
N THR A 155 -4.28 3.89 19.10
CA THR A 155 -5.36 2.91 18.87
C THR A 155 -6.74 3.56 19.02
N GLU A 156 -6.99 4.32 20.08
CA GLU A 156 -8.28 4.96 20.30
C GLU A 156 -8.59 5.99 19.20
N SER A 157 -7.59 6.78 18.79
CA SER A 157 -7.75 7.77 17.72
C SER A 157 -8.16 7.11 16.41
N PHE A 158 -7.60 5.94 16.08
CA PHE A 158 -8.00 5.18 14.89
C PHE A 158 -9.49 4.82 14.95
N PHE A 159 -9.90 4.15 16.04
CA PHE A 159 -11.27 3.65 16.21
C PHE A 159 -12.32 4.76 16.22
N LEU A 160 -12.02 5.91 16.83
CA LEU A 160 -12.89 7.08 16.85
C LEU A 160 -13.04 7.75 15.48
N LYS A 161 -12.02 7.65 14.61
CA LYS A 161 -12.02 8.24 13.27
C LYS A 161 -12.59 7.33 12.19
N LEU A 162 -12.92 6.08 12.51
CA LEU A 162 -13.56 5.18 11.56
C LEU A 162 -14.90 5.74 11.11
N PRO A 163 -15.23 5.68 9.80
CA PRO A 163 -16.51 6.17 9.30
C PRO A 163 -17.66 5.40 9.95
N GLN A 164 -18.76 6.10 10.25
CA GLN A 164 -20.00 5.44 10.66
C GLN A 164 -20.66 4.88 9.41
N THR A 165 -20.86 3.56 9.37
CA THR A 165 -21.71 2.94 8.36
C THR A 165 -23.11 2.88 8.95
N HIS A 166 -24.01 3.74 8.43
CA HIS A 166 -25.45 3.67 8.70
C HIS A 166 -26.11 2.64 7.78
#